data_AF-A0AAD5WD76-F1
#
_entry.id   AF-A0AAD5WD76-F1
#
_cell.length_a   1.000
_cell.length_b   1.000
_cell.length_c   1.000
_cell.angle_alpha   90.00
_cell.angle_beta   90.00
_cell.angle_gamma   90.00
#
_symmetry.space_group_name_H-M   'P 1'
#
loop_
_entity.id
_entity.type
_entity.pdbx_description
1 polymer ?
#
loop_
_entity_poly.entity_id
_entity_poly.type
_entity_poly.pdbx_seq_one_letter_code
_entity_poly.pdbx_strand_id
1 'polypeptide(L)'
;MDSYGQDQDLLFDHLVTWMKSLSFTSLSLEPLCLRTGRAFAEVLHGIDEHFFNEMWIERIAYYDFDTNWRVKANNLRKLTSSLAGFYEEHVHRPVTGTRLLDIDEMEFAEMGSTKELLKMAVLVIGAAFLGRTPKIQFPGFVVGLIALDPEVQSGIMTALRYIINNSEDKEMLISPLAALPDSNRNGKSGGSGENSEGKLNSLAKEERDSSHLQTGKGLEQLHTFTKRKSVGEFEENLFDTEEKKLRLEAHVTGMETEAELLSGENDSLLKENEDVKSKLLVHNELEGERRENKTLRTQMDFYRALSEEKTRESDSLAMKVAKMEQDLSTAKDRLTAAEARIRSLVKERLLLRNETDHEVECLADAAPPRLTPSRVLERTAKRRRCLECYRRLARAETRRYADAHASKINTRCSQCMRQICRDCFYTAHHICEPRT
;
A
#
# COMPACT_ATOMS: atom_id res chain seq x y z
N MET A 1 16.91 -27.93 24.64
CA MET A 1 16.34 -28.69 23.50
C MET A 1 15.98 -27.68 22.41
N ASP A 2 16.90 -26.74 22.11
CA ASP A 2 16.52 -25.41 21.61
C ASP A 2 17.25 -24.97 20.33
N SER A 3 18.06 -25.84 19.70
CA SER A 3 18.80 -25.46 18.49
C SER A 3 17.89 -25.25 17.27
N TYR A 4 16.67 -25.81 17.27
CA TYR A 4 15.70 -25.65 16.18
C TYR A 4 14.97 -24.29 16.19
N GLY A 5 14.81 -23.66 17.37
CA GLY A 5 14.22 -22.32 17.48
C GLY A 5 15.21 -21.23 17.06
N GLN A 6 16.49 -21.44 17.39
CA GLN A 6 17.57 -20.48 17.14
C GLN A 6 17.82 -20.22 15.65
N ASP A 7 17.66 -21.24 14.79
CA ASP A 7 17.73 -21.09 13.33
C ASP A 7 16.53 -20.35 12.73
N GLN A 8 15.34 -20.46 13.35
CA GLN A 8 14.13 -19.76 12.89
C GLN A 8 14.14 -18.28 13.28
N ASP A 9 14.60 -17.96 14.49
CA ASP A 9 14.75 -16.58 14.95
C ASP A 9 15.78 -15.85 14.08
N LEU A 10 16.92 -16.49 13.79
CA LEU A 10 17.95 -15.91 12.92
C LEU A 10 17.44 -15.71 11.49
N LEU A 11 16.73 -16.70 10.93
CA LEU A 11 16.10 -16.56 9.62
C LEU A 11 15.11 -15.40 9.61
N PHE A 12 14.26 -15.29 10.64
CA PHE A 12 13.31 -14.19 10.77
C PHE A 12 13.99 -12.82 10.80
N ASP A 13 15.07 -12.67 11.57
CA ASP A 13 15.85 -11.44 11.65
C ASP A 13 16.45 -11.06 10.29
N HIS A 14 16.95 -12.03 9.52
CA HIS A 14 17.41 -11.80 8.15
C HIS A 14 16.28 -11.27 7.24
N LEU A 15 15.09 -11.88 7.30
CA LEU A 15 13.95 -11.44 6.48
C LEU A 15 13.45 -10.05 6.88
N VAL A 16 13.42 -9.75 8.18
CA VAL A 16 13.07 -8.43 8.70
C VAL A 16 14.09 -7.37 8.28
N THR A 17 15.38 -7.70 8.29
CA THR A 17 16.45 -6.82 7.82
C THR A 17 16.27 -6.45 6.35
N TRP A 18 15.91 -7.44 5.52
CA TRP A 18 15.56 -7.17 4.13
C TRP A 18 14.34 -6.27 3.98
N MET A 19 13.24 -6.55 4.69
CA MET A 19 12.03 -5.71 4.61
C MET A 19 12.31 -4.25 5.02
N LYS A 20 13.17 -4.05 6.04
CA LYS A 20 13.63 -2.71 6.47
C LYS A 20 14.37 -1.97 5.35
N SER A 21 15.17 -2.68 4.55
CA SER A 21 15.95 -2.08 3.45
C SER A 21 15.10 -1.51 2.32
N LEU A 22 13.85 -1.95 2.18
CA LEU A 22 12.93 -1.50 1.12
C LEU A 22 12.33 -0.12 1.39
N SER A 23 12.29 0.31 2.66
CA SER A 23 11.67 1.57 3.08
C SER A 23 10.19 1.77 2.69
N PHE A 24 9.43 0.67 2.51
CA PHE A 24 8.00 0.71 2.13
C PHE A 24 7.04 1.02 3.28
N THR A 25 7.48 0.90 4.53
CA THR A 25 6.66 1.21 5.71
C THR A 25 7.39 2.19 6.62
N SER A 26 6.62 3.10 7.23
CA SER A 26 7.11 3.96 8.31
C SER A 26 6.97 3.32 9.69
N LEU A 27 6.33 2.15 9.76
CA LEU A 27 6.09 1.41 11.01
C LEU A 27 7.31 0.58 11.39
N SER A 28 7.49 0.39 12.70
CA SER A 28 8.54 -0.49 13.20
C SER A 28 8.28 -1.93 12.77
N LEU A 29 9.33 -2.57 12.25
CA LEU A 29 9.34 -4.00 11.92
C LEU A 29 9.87 -4.85 13.08
N GLU A 30 9.76 -4.35 14.32
CA GLU A 30 10.01 -5.16 15.51
C GLU A 30 8.89 -6.20 15.72
N PRO A 31 9.21 -7.37 16.34
CA PRO A 31 8.24 -8.45 16.52
C PRO A 31 6.93 -8.03 17.18
N LEU A 32 6.95 -7.03 18.07
CA LEU A 32 5.75 -6.52 18.75
C LEU A 32 4.81 -5.77 17.80
N CYS A 33 5.35 -4.95 16.90
CA CYS A 33 4.58 -4.14 15.94
C CYS A 33 4.00 -4.99 14.80
N LEU A 34 4.71 -6.06 14.43
CA LEU A 34 4.29 -6.99 13.38
C LEU A 34 3.01 -7.78 13.72
N ARG A 35 2.69 -7.96 15.01
CA ARG A 35 1.50 -8.70 15.49
C ARG A 35 0.16 -8.14 15.00
N THR A 36 0.14 -6.86 14.62
CA THR A 36 -1.04 -6.18 14.10
C THR A 36 -1.33 -6.53 12.64
N GLY A 37 -0.35 -7.09 11.93
CA GLY A 37 -0.38 -7.32 10.49
C GLY A 37 -0.23 -6.06 9.63
N ARG A 38 -0.37 -4.85 10.20
CA ARG A 38 -0.38 -3.61 9.41
C ARG A 38 0.95 -3.32 8.72
N ALA A 39 2.07 -3.52 9.40
CA ALA A 39 3.39 -3.30 8.81
C ALA A 39 3.67 -4.28 7.64
N PHE A 40 3.24 -5.55 7.75
CA PHE A 40 3.30 -6.49 6.63
C PHE A 40 2.44 -6.03 5.45
N ALA A 41 1.25 -5.46 5.71
CA ALA A 41 0.39 -4.93 4.68
C ALA A 41 1.04 -3.77 3.91
N GLU A 42 1.69 -2.84 4.61
CA GLU A 42 2.42 -1.73 3.98
C GLU A 42 3.58 -2.21 3.11
N VAL A 43 4.32 -3.22 3.57
CA VAL A 43 5.38 -3.84 2.76
C VAL A 43 4.79 -4.50 1.49
N LEU A 44 3.67 -5.22 1.61
CA LEU A 44 3.00 -5.84 0.46
C LEU A 44 2.47 -4.81 -0.54
N HIS A 45 1.90 -3.71 -0.06
CA HIS A 45 1.51 -2.58 -0.90
C HIS A 45 2.69 -2.02 -1.71
N GLY A 46 3.85 -1.83 -1.07
CA GLY A 46 5.06 -1.37 -1.77
C GLY A 46 5.64 -2.40 -2.75
N ILE A 47 5.44 -3.70 -2.51
CA ILE A 47 5.85 -4.77 -3.43
C ILE A 47 5.03 -4.72 -4.72
N ASP A 48 3.70 -4.65 -4.60
CA ASP A 48 2.79 -4.58 -5.76
C ASP A 48 1.57 -3.70 -5.46
N GLU A 49 1.71 -2.40 -5.74
CA GLU A 49 0.65 -1.39 -5.57
C GLU A 49 -0.58 -1.65 -6.45
N HIS A 50 -0.48 -2.51 -7.47
CA HIS A 50 -1.60 -2.79 -8.37
C HIS A 50 -2.54 -3.83 -7.76
N PHE A 51 -1.97 -4.92 -7.25
CA PHE A 51 -2.74 -5.96 -6.55
C PHE A 51 -3.09 -5.54 -5.12
N PHE A 52 -2.08 -5.13 -4.35
CA PHE A 52 -2.23 -4.67 -2.96
C PHE A 52 -2.52 -3.17 -2.92
N ASN A 53 -3.52 -2.70 -3.68
CA ASN A 53 -3.80 -1.28 -3.89
C ASN A 53 -4.28 -0.52 -2.63
N GLU A 54 -4.43 0.82 -2.77
CA GLU A 54 -4.91 1.73 -1.73
C GLU A 54 -6.21 1.25 -1.06
N MET A 55 -7.20 0.83 -1.85
CA MET A 55 -8.47 0.33 -1.34
C MET A 55 -8.30 -0.95 -0.50
N TRP A 56 -7.32 -1.78 -0.82
CA TRP A 56 -7.01 -2.99 -0.04
C TRP A 56 -6.35 -2.64 1.29
N ILE A 57 -5.32 -1.77 1.27
CA ILE A 57 -4.58 -1.42 2.49
C ILE A 57 -5.44 -0.58 3.46
N GLU A 58 -6.37 0.25 2.96
CA GLU A 58 -7.36 0.96 3.79
C GLU A 58 -8.25 0.01 4.61
N ARG A 59 -8.49 -1.21 4.10
CA ARG A 59 -9.29 -2.22 4.82
C ARG A 59 -8.51 -2.88 5.96
N ILE A 60 -7.18 -2.74 6.00
CA ILE A 60 -6.34 -3.31 7.04
C ILE A 60 -6.15 -2.23 8.11
N ALA A 61 -6.91 -2.31 9.20
CA ALA A 61 -6.96 -1.23 10.18
C ALA A 61 -5.63 -1.07 10.93
N TYR A 62 -5.32 0.17 11.30
CA TYR A 62 -4.23 0.48 12.21
C TYR A 62 -4.64 0.18 13.65
N TYR A 63 -3.79 -0.53 14.39
CA TYR A 63 -4.03 -0.89 15.78
C TYR A 63 -2.75 -0.69 16.59
N ASP A 64 -2.91 -0.32 17.86
CA ASP A 64 -1.83 -0.32 18.83
C ASP A 64 -1.53 -1.76 19.30
N PHE A 65 -0.33 -1.99 19.84
CA PHE A 65 0.14 -3.32 20.22
C PHE A 65 -0.73 -4.00 21.31
N ASP A 66 -1.35 -3.20 22.17
CA ASP A 66 -2.22 -3.61 23.29
C ASP A 66 -3.70 -3.84 22.87
N THR A 67 -4.03 -3.58 21.60
CA THR A 67 -5.36 -3.81 21.07
C THR A 67 -5.74 -5.30 21.16
N ASN A 68 -7.02 -5.60 21.36
CA ASN A 68 -7.55 -6.96 21.43
C ASN A 68 -7.07 -7.85 20.27
N TRP A 69 -6.46 -9.00 20.57
CA TRP A 69 -5.90 -9.88 19.55
C TRP A 69 -6.91 -10.35 18.50
N ARG A 70 -8.20 -10.44 18.83
CA ARG A 70 -9.22 -10.85 17.85
C ARG A 70 -9.38 -9.86 16.70
N VAL A 71 -9.15 -8.56 16.95
CA VAL A 71 -9.18 -7.55 15.88
C VAL A 71 -7.87 -7.52 15.10
N LYS A 72 -6.72 -7.76 15.76
CA LYS A 72 -5.44 -7.99 15.08
C LYS A 72 -5.50 -9.23 14.18
N ALA A 73 -6.11 -10.32 14.65
CA ALA A 73 -6.37 -11.54 13.88
C ALA A 73 -7.28 -11.29 12.66
N ASN A 74 -8.17 -10.30 12.71
CA ASN A 74 -8.96 -9.90 11.53
C ASN A 74 -8.06 -9.38 10.40
N ASN A 75 -7.04 -8.57 10.73
CA ASN A 75 -6.04 -8.15 9.76
C ASN A 75 -5.24 -9.33 9.22
N LEU A 76 -4.86 -10.28 10.07
CA LEU A 76 -4.18 -11.51 9.64
C LEU A 76 -5.01 -12.30 8.62
N ARG A 77 -6.31 -12.51 8.85
CA ARG A 77 -7.19 -13.19 7.88
C ARG A 77 -7.26 -12.46 6.54
N LYS A 78 -7.28 -11.13 6.55
CA LYS A 78 -7.26 -10.33 5.31
C LYS A 78 -5.93 -10.51 4.57
N LEU A 79 -4.81 -10.47 5.29
CA LEU A 79 -3.48 -10.70 4.73
C LEU A 79 -3.35 -12.09 4.11
N THR A 80 -3.68 -13.15 4.85
CA THR A 80 -3.57 -14.53 4.37
C THR A 80 -4.50 -14.79 3.19
N SER A 81 -5.72 -14.26 3.21
CA SER A 81 -6.65 -14.36 2.08
C SER A 81 -6.13 -13.67 0.83
N SER A 82 -5.58 -12.46 0.96
CA SER A 82 -5.04 -11.71 -0.17
C SER A 82 -3.73 -12.30 -0.70
N LEU A 83 -2.86 -12.80 0.18
CA LEU A 83 -1.66 -13.53 -0.21
C LEU A 83 -2.02 -14.82 -0.95
N ALA A 84 -3.01 -15.59 -0.48
CA ALA A 84 -3.47 -16.77 -1.20
C ALA A 84 -3.88 -16.43 -2.64
N GLY A 85 -4.67 -15.37 -2.82
CA GLY A 85 -5.07 -14.86 -4.13
C GLY A 85 -3.88 -14.40 -4.98
N PHE A 86 -2.95 -13.64 -4.40
CA PHE A 86 -1.75 -13.17 -5.11
C PHE A 86 -0.89 -14.34 -5.63
N TYR A 87 -0.67 -15.35 -4.79
CA TYR A 87 0.12 -16.51 -5.17
C TYR A 87 -0.55 -17.37 -6.25
N GLU A 88 -1.88 -17.43 -6.24
CA GLU A 88 -2.63 -18.12 -7.30
C GLU A 88 -2.63 -17.33 -8.62
N GLU A 89 -2.92 -16.02 -8.57
CA GLU A 89 -3.15 -15.18 -9.75
C GLU A 89 -1.86 -14.63 -10.38
N HIS A 90 -0.86 -14.26 -9.57
CA HIS A 90 0.34 -13.54 -10.03
C HIS A 90 1.65 -14.30 -9.87
N VAL A 91 1.72 -15.28 -8.96
CA VAL A 91 2.88 -16.18 -8.83
C VAL A 91 2.67 -17.49 -9.62
N HIS A 92 1.41 -17.87 -9.86
CA HIS A 92 0.98 -19.17 -10.43
C HIS A 92 1.48 -20.37 -9.63
N ARG A 93 1.59 -20.19 -8.31
CA ARG A 93 2.09 -21.19 -7.37
C ARG A 93 1.20 -21.17 -6.14
N PRO A 94 0.02 -21.80 -6.20
CA PRO A 94 -0.95 -21.74 -5.12
C PRO A 94 -0.32 -22.27 -3.82
N VAL A 95 -0.40 -21.46 -2.77
CA VAL A 95 0.00 -21.82 -1.40
C VAL A 95 -1.20 -22.22 -0.53
N THR A 96 -2.42 -22.16 -1.08
CA THR A 96 -3.66 -22.56 -0.42
C THR A 96 -3.62 -24.04 -0.05
N GLY A 97 -3.98 -24.38 1.20
CA GLY A 97 -3.91 -25.76 1.70
C GLY A 97 -2.53 -26.23 2.16
N THR A 98 -1.50 -25.37 2.05
CA THR A 98 -0.15 -25.66 2.54
C THR A 98 0.04 -25.16 3.98
N ARG A 99 1.06 -25.69 4.67
CA ARG A 99 1.44 -25.25 6.03
C ARG A 99 1.96 -23.80 6.10
N LEU A 100 2.18 -23.15 4.95
CA LEU A 100 2.62 -21.75 4.87
C LEU A 100 1.51 -20.79 5.26
N LEU A 101 0.26 -21.07 4.86
CA LEU A 101 -0.91 -20.24 5.16
C LEU A 101 -1.64 -20.65 6.45
N ASP A 102 -1.30 -21.82 7.01
CA ASP A 102 -1.78 -22.27 8.31
C ASP A 102 -1.06 -21.51 9.43
N ILE A 103 -1.43 -20.24 9.59
CA ILE A 103 -0.89 -19.34 10.62
C ILE A 103 -1.86 -19.28 11.79
N ASP A 104 -1.42 -19.67 12.98
CA ASP A 104 -2.27 -19.62 14.18
C ASP A 104 -2.53 -18.16 14.60
N GLU A 105 -3.79 -17.75 14.57
CA GLU A 105 -4.18 -16.37 14.80
C GLU A 105 -3.85 -15.87 16.21
N MET A 106 -3.98 -16.73 17.21
CA MET A 106 -3.72 -16.38 18.61
C MET A 106 -2.21 -16.28 18.86
N GLU A 107 -1.44 -17.24 18.35
CA GLU A 107 0.01 -17.22 18.44
C GLU A 107 0.63 -16.04 17.67
N PHE A 108 0.06 -15.65 16.53
CA PHE A 108 0.51 -14.48 15.77
C PHE A 108 0.14 -13.16 16.47
N ALA A 109 -1.14 -12.98 16.83
CA ALA A 109 -1.66 -11.68 17.24
C ALA A 109 -1.48 -11.36 18.73
N GLU A 110 -1.56 -12.37 19.60
CA GLU A 110 -1.42 -12.21 21.07
C GLU A 110 0.00 -12.54 21.51
N MET A 111 0.45 -13.77 21.24
CA MET A 111 1.74 -14.25 21.74
C MET A 111 2.92 -13.65 20.96
N GLY A 112 2.73 -13.37 19.68
CA GLY A 112 3.80 -12.92 18.78
C GLY A 112 4.87 -14.00 18.57
N SER A 113 4.44 -15.24 18.39
CA SER A 113 5.31 -16.39 18.13
C SER A 113 6.19 -16.13 16.90
N THR A 114 7.52 -16.19 17.06
CA THR A 114 8.45 -15.96 15.93
C THR A 114 8.17 -16.91 14.78
N LYS A 115 7.78 -18.15 15.07
CA LYS A 115 7.41 -19.15 14.06
C LYS A 115 6.26 -18.68 13.17
N GLU A 116 5.22 -18.09 13.76
CA GLU A 116 4.04 -17.63 13.02
C GLU A 116 4.32 -16.30 12.29
N LEU A 117 5.09 -15.41 12.90
CA LEU A 117 5.60 -14.20 12.25
C LEU A 117 6.53 -14.54 11.05
N LEU A 118 7.36 -15.56 11.19
CA LEU A 118 8.26 -16.05 10.16
C LEU A 118 7.50 -16.60 8.96
N LYS A 119 6.43 -17.37 9.16
CA LYS A 119 5.57 -17.82 8.05
C LYS A 119 5.06 -16.65 7.23
N MET A 120 4.57 -15.59 7.89
CA MET A 120 4.12 -14.37 7.21
C MET A 120 5.28 -13.68 6.48
N ALA A 121 6.43 -13.50 7.14
CA ALA A 121 7.60 -12.90 6.51
C ALA A 121 8.04 -13.68 5.25
N VAL A 122 8.11 -15.01 5.33
CA VAL A 122 8.41 -15.88 4.19
C VAL A 122 7.43 -15.65 3.04
N LEU A 123 6.12 -15.59 3.31
CA LEU A 123 5.11 -15.31 2.28
C LEU A 123 5.31 -13.93 1.62
N VAL A 124 5.69 -12.91 2.40
CA VAL A 124 6.00 -11.56 1.88
C VAL A 124 7.25 -11.59 0.98
N ILE A 125 8.31 -12.31 1.39
CA ILE A 125 9.50 -12.51 0.56
C ILE A 125 9.14 -13.17 -0.77
N GLY A 126 8.38 -14.27 -0.74
CA GLY A 126 8.00 -14.94 -1.97
C GLY A 126 7.12 -14.08 -2.87
N ALA A 127 6.26 -13.23 -2.31
CA ALA A 127 5.48 -12.28 -3.10
C ALA A 127 6.40 -11.32 -3.87
N ALA A 128 7.51 -10.87 -3.26
CA ALA A 128 8.45 -9.94 -3.87
C ALA A 128 9.38 -10.55 -4.93
N PHE A 129 9.75 -11.83 -4.82
CA PHE A 129 10.73 -12.45 -5.73
C PHE A 129 10.14 -13.48 -6.70
N LEU A 130 8.96 -14.04 -6.40
CA LEU A 130 8.30 -15.04 -7.26
C LEU A 130 7.15 -14.45 -8.08
N GLY A 131 6.66 -13.25 -7.74
CA GLY A 131 5.62 -12.56 -8.51
C GLY A 131 6.05 -12.29 -9.95
N ARG A 132 5.13 -12.42 -10.91
CA ARG A 132 5.41 -12.21 -12.34
C ARG A 132 4.93 -10.84 -12.86
N THR A 133 4.66 -9.88 -11.99
CA THR A 133 4.21 -8.55 -12.44
C THR A 133 5.37 -7.73 -13.03
N PRO A 134 5.11 -6.79 -13.96
CA PRO A 134 6.16 -6.05 -14.68
C PRO A 134 7.15 -5.29 -13.79
N LYS A 135 6.73 -4.86 -12.58
CA LYS A 135 7.61 -4.25 -11.55
C LYS A 135 8.49 -5.29 -10.84
N ILE A 136 8.04 -6.53 -10.69
CA ILE A 136 8.80 -7.64 -10.09
C ILE A 136 9.74 -8.31 -11.11
N GLN A 137 9.39 -8.26 -12.40
CA GLN A 137 10.27 -8.62 -13.52
C GLN A 137 11.39 -7.58 -13.75
N PHE A 138 11.30 -6.41 -13.10
CA PHE A 138 12.32 -5.37 -13.10
C PHE A 138 13.47 -5.73 -12.13
N PRO A 139 14.74 -5.44 -12.45
CA PRO A 139 15.89 -5.85 -11.62
C PRO A 139 15.94 -5.28 -10.19
N GLY A 140 14.99 -4.45 -9.77
CA GLY A 140 15.06 -3.67 -8.53
C GLY A 140 15.27 -4.51 -7.27
N PHE A 141 14.44 -5.54 -7.05
CA PHE A 141 14.56 -6.40 -5.86
C PHE A 141 15.81 -7.30 -5.91
N VAL A 142 16.19 -7.79 -7.09
CA VAL A 142 17.38 -8.65 -7.27
C VAL A 142 18.68 -7.85 -7.16
N VAL A 143 18.74 -6.63 -7.70
CA VAL A 143 19.89 -5.73 -7.56
C VAL A 143 20.00 -5.22 -6.13
N GLY A 144 18.87 -4.89 -5.49
CA GLY A 144 18.82 -4.56 -4.06
C GLY A 144 19.30 -5.72 -3.18
N LEU A 145 18.99 -6.96 -3.55
CA LEU A 145 19.45 -8.16 -2.85
C LEU A 145 20.98 -8.31 -2.86
N ILE A 146 21.63 -8.05 -3.99
CA ILE A 146 23.10 -8.17 -4.13
C ILE A 146 23.85 -7.19 -3.22
N ALA A 147 23.24 -6.05 -2.89
CA ALA A 147 23.83 -5.03 -2.03
C ALA A 147 23.72 -5.33 -0.52
N LEU A 148 22.98 -6.37 -0.12
CA LEU A 148 22.80 -6.76 1.28
C LEU A 148 23.90 -7.72 1.76
N ASP A 149 23.99 -7.90 3.08
CA ASP A 149 24.94 -8.84 3.69
C ASP A 149 24.70 -10.28 3.19
N PRO A 150 25.77 -11.07 2.94
CA PRO A 150 25.65 -12.44 2.43
C PRO A 150 24.76 -13.36 3.28
N GLU A 151 24.73 -13.14 4.60
CA GLU A 151 23.88 -13.89 5.53
C GLU A 151 22.40 -13.59 5.30
N VAL A 152 22.05 -12.32 5.06
CA VAL A 152 20.70 -11.88 4.71
C VAL A 152 20.29 -12.45 3.34
N GLN A 153 21.20 -12.41 2.36
CA GLN A 153 20.97 -13.03 1.05
C GLN A 153 20.69 -14.54 1.18
N SER A 154 21.48 -15.24 1.99
CA SER A 154 21.30 -16.68 2.26
C SER A 154 19.96 -16.96 2.96
N GLY A 155 19.55 -16.11 3.90
CA GLY A 155 18.25 -16.19 4.56
C GLY A 155 17.09 -16.07 3.56
N ILE A 156 17.16 -15.11 2.64
CA ILE A 156 16.14 -14.92 1.59
C ILE A 156 16.10 -16.12 0.65
N MET A 157 17.25 -16.62 0.21
CA MET A 157 17.31 -17.82 -0.64
C MET A 157 16.74 -19.06 0.07
N THR A 158 16.93 -19.15 1.39
CA THR A 158 16.34 -20.20 2.22
C THR A 158 14.82 -20.08 2.28
N ALA A 159 14.29 -18.87 2.48
CA ALA A 159 12.85 -18.62 2.46
C ALA A 159 12.22 -18.94 1.11
N LEU A 160 12.84 -18.52 0.00
CA LEU A 160 12.36 -18.83 -1.36
C LEU A 160 12.35 -20.33 -1.64
N ARG A 161 13.44 -21.02 -1.29
CA ARG A 161 13.51 -22.49 -1.43
C ARG A 161 12.45 -23.19 -0.60
N TYR A 162 12.19 -22.70 0.61
CA TYR A 162 11.13 -23.24 1.46
C TYR A 162 9.75 -23.10 0.80
N ILE A 163 9.44 -21.96 0.18
CA ILE A 163 8.17 -21.78 -0.55
C ILE A 163 8.10 -22.73 -1.75
N ILE A 164 9.14 -22.78 -2.57
CA ILE A 164 9.20 -23.62 -3.78
C ILE A 164 8.99 -25.10 -3.43
N ASN A 165 9.56 -25.58 -2.32
CA ASN A 165 9.44 -26.97 -1.89
C ASN A 165 8.10 -27.30 -1.22
N ASN A 166 7.36 -26.30 -0.74
CA ASN A 166 6.10 -26.49 0.00
C ASN A 166 4.87 -25.94 -0.73
N SER A 167 4.98 -25.66 -2.03
CA SER A 167 3.89 -25.20 -2.88
C SER A 167 3.89 -25.97 -4.20
N GLU A 168 2.71 -26.15 -4.79
CA GLU A 168 2.56 -26.79 -6.09
C GLU A 168 2.81 -25.76 -7.20
N ASP A 169 3.61 -26.11 -8.20
CA ASP A 169 3.73 -25.29 -9.40
C ASP A 169 2.51 -25.58 -10.29
N LYS A 170 1.71 -24.57 -10.62
CA LYS A 170 0.81 -24.71 -11.76
C LYS A 170 1.66 -24.51 -13.01
N GLU A 171 2.24 -25.60 -13.53
CA GLU A 171 2.85 -25.57 -14.86
C GLU A 171 1.81 -25.05 -15.86
N MET A 172 2.00 -23.82 -16.37
CA MET A 172 1.53 -23.51 -17.70
C MET A 172 2.37 -24.37 -18.65
N LEU A 173 1.71 -25.27 -19.37
CA LEU A 173 2.28 -25.99 -20.49
C LEU A 173 2.85 -24.99 -21.51
N ILE A 174 4.12 -24.67 -21.34
CA ILE A 174 4.99 -24.35 -22.47
C ILE A 174 5.25 -25.70 -23.13
N SER A 175 4.68 -25.91 -24.32
CA SER A 175 4.94 -27.09 -25.14
C SER A 175 6.44 -27.43 -25.16
N PRO A 176 6.83 -28.68 -24.87
CA PRO A 176 8.18 -29.14 -25.15
C PRO A 176 8.34 -29.27 -26.67
N LEU A 177 8.95 -28.29 -27.31
CA LEU A 177 9.44 -28.47 -28.67
C LEU A 177 10.82 -29.12 -28.60
N ALA A 178 10.83 -30.39 -29.00
CA ALA A 178 11.95 -31.18 -29.51
C ALA A 178 13.04 -31.64 -28.50
N ALA A 179 12.78 -32.79 -27.89
CA ALA A 179 13.79 -33.85 -27.80
C ALA A 179 13.12 -35.12 -28.33
N LEU A 180 13.63 -35.74 -29.40
CA LEU A 180 14.53 -36.92 -29.42
C LEU A 180 14.64 -37.40 -30.90
N PRO A 181 15.48 -38.38 -31.31
CA PRO A 181 16.52 -39.14 -30.59
C PRO A 181 17.85 -39.34 -31.36
N ASP A 182 18.78 -39.94 -30.60
CA ASP A 182 19.81 -40.94 -30.95
C ASP A 182 21.03 -40.69 -31.85
N SER A 183 22.17 -40.87 -31.18
CA SER A 183 23.33 -41.69 -31.58
C SER A 183 23.29 -42.31 -32.97
N ASN A 184 24.12 -41.79 -33.87
CA ASN A 184 24.70 -42.64 -34.91
C ASN A 184 26.17 -42.29 -35.11
N ARG A 185 27.04 -43.14 -34.57
CA ARG A 185 28.45 -43.23 -34.93
C ARG A 185 28.51 -43.84 -36.33
N ASN A 186 28.96 -43.08 -37.33
CA ASN A 186 29.74 -43.68 -38.40
C ASN A 186 30.63 -42.69 -39.17
N GLY A 187 31.91 -43.06 -39.26
CA GLY A 187 32.75 -43.04 -40.47
C GLY A 187 32.90 -41.77 -41.30
N LYS A 188 34.12 -41.20 -41.27
CA LYS A 188 34.87 -40.66 -42.43
C LYS A 188 36.36 -40.69 -42.04
N SER A 189 37.15 -41.63 -42.53
CA SER A 189 37.89 -41.59 -43.80
C SER A 189 38.76 -40.34 -43.98
N GLY A 190 40.07 -40.52 -43.81
CA GLY A 190 41.10 -39.53 -44.10
C GLY A 190 42.45 -40.15 -43.80
N GLY A 191 43.05 -40.78 -44.81
CA GLY A 191 44.33 -41.46 -44.70
C GLY A 191 45.52 -40.50 -44.63
N SER A 192 46.59 -40.98 -43.98
CA SER A 192 47.95 -40.87 -44.50
C SER A 192 48.76 -41.93 -43.77
N GLY A 193 49.25 -42.91 -44.53
CA GLY A 193 50.10 -43.98 -44.03
C GLY A 193 51.56 -43.64 -44.21
N GLU A 194 52.38 -44.08 -43.27
CA GLU A 194 53.69 -44.64 -43.56
C GLU A 194 53.95 -45.84 -42.62
N ASN A 195 54.54 -46.89 -43.21
CA ASN A 195 55.15 -48.08 -42.62
C ASN A 195 54.26 -49.13 -41.93
N SER A 196 53.97 -50.23 -42.65
CA SER A 196 54.29 -51.61 -42.20
C SER A 196 53.75 -52.71 -43.14
N GLU A 197 54.48 -53.04 -44.20
CA GLU A 197 54.19 -54.14 -45.15
C GLU A 197 54.41 -55.58 -44.60
N GLY A 198 54.48 -55.77 -43.28
CA GLY A 198 54.82 -57.08 -42.69
C GLY A 198 53.63 -57.94 -42.21
N LYS A 199 52.41 -57.40 -42.13
CA LYS A 199 51.33 -57.98 -41.28
C LYS A 199 50.03 -58.35 -41.99
N LEU A 200 49.92 -58.10 -43.30
CA LEU A 200 48.68 -58.27 -44.07
C LEU A 200 48.50 -59.67 -44.70
N ASN A 201 49.56 -60.47 -44.81
CA ASN A 201 49.48 -61.81 -45.44
C ASN A 201 49.11 -62.95 -44.47
N SER A 202 49.16 -62.76 -43.15
CA SER A 202 48.78 -63.79 -42.18
C SER A 202 47.29 -63.78 -41.84
N LEU A 203 46.67 -62.59 -41.72
CA LEU A 203 45.27 -62.45 -41.32
C LEU A 203 44.26 -62.81 -42.42
N ALA A 204 44.62 -62.58 -43.70
CA ALA A 204 43.77 -62.95 -44.83
C ALA A 204 43.69 -64.47 -45.08
N LYS A 205 44.62 -65.25 -44.50
CA LYS A 205 44.64 -66.72 -44.61
C LYS A 205 43.78 -67.37 -43.51
N GLU A 206 43.85 -66.82 -42.29
CA GLU A 206 43.08 -67.31 -41.14
C GLU A 206 41.56 -67.05 -41.28
N GLU A 207 41.12 -65.94 -41.89
CA GLU A 207 39.69 -65.70 -42.16
C GLU A 207 39.09 -66.62 -43.25
N ARG A 208 39.88 -66.98 -44.27
CA ARG A 208 39.43 -67.91 -45.32
C ARG A 208 39.30 -69.34 -44.79
N ASP A 209 40.23 -69.77 -43.94
CA ASP A 209 40.21 -71.11 -43.36
C ASP A 209 39.10 -71.26 -42.30
N SER A 210 38.79 -70.20 -41.54
CA SER A 210 37.67 -70.17 -40.59
C SER A 210 36.30 -70.19 -41.30
N SER A 211 36.16 -69.47 -42.41
CA SER A 211 34.94 -69.45 -43.23
C SER A 211 34.69 -70.78 -43.95
N HIS A 212 35.76 -71.44 -44.43
CA HIS A 212 35.68 -72.80 -44.99
C HIS A 212 35.29 -73.84 -43.94
N LEU A 213 35.73 -73.67 -42.68
CA LEU A 213 35.37 -74.57 -41.59
C LEU A 213 33.92 -74.39 -41.11
N GLN A 214 33.39 -73.17 -41.11
CA GLN A 214 31.98 -72.91 -40.80
C GLN A 214 31.03 -73.40 -41.89
N THR A 215 31.38 -73.21 -43.16
CA THR A 215 30.60 -73.74 -44.30
C THR A 215 30.64 -75.26 -44.39
N GLY A 216 31.80 -75.88 -44.09
CA GLY A 216 31.93 -77.34 -43.98
C GLY A 216 31.07 -77.95 -42.87
N LYS A 217 31.03 -77.32 -41.69
CA LYS A 217 30.15 -77.75 -40.58
C LYS A 217 28.66 -77.60 -40.90
N GLY A 218 28.28 -76.55 -41.64
CA GLY A 218 26.91 -76.37 -42.13
C GLY A 218 26.49 -77.46 -43.12
N LEU A 219 27.39 -77.86 -44.03
CA LEU A 219 27.17 -78.96 -44.98
C LEU A 219 27.08 -80.33 -44.29
N GLU A 220 27.90 -80.59 -43.28
CA GLU A 220 27.83 -81.83 -42.47
C GLU A 220 26.54 -81.91 -41.62
N GLN A 221 26.07 -80.81 -41.07
CA GLN A 221 24.78 -80.75 -40.37
C GLN A 221 23.61 -81.00 -41.32
N LEU A 222 23.65 -80.45 -42.54
CA LEU A 222 22.64 -80.71 -43.57
C LEU A 222 22.65 -82.20 -43.95
N HIS A 223 23.82 -82.75 -44.26
CA HIS A 223 23.97 -84.14 -44.71
C HIS A 223 23.60 -85.17 -43.63
N THR A 224 23.82 -84.86 -42.35
CA THR A 224 23.37 -85.71 -41.22
C THR A 224 21.87 -85.64 -40.97
N PHE A 225 21.23 -84.49 -41.23
CA PHE A 225 19.78 -84.35 -41.21
C PHE A 225 19.09 -85.12 -42.35
N THR A 226 19.63 -85.04 -43.57
CA THR A 226 19.06 -85.72 -44.75
C THR A 226 19.18 -87.24 -44.67
N LYS A 227 20.15 -87.77 -43.91
CA LYS A 227 20.40 -89.22 -43.80
C LYS A 227 19.58 -89.92 -42.71
N ARG A 228 18.94 -89.16 -41.80
CA ARG A 228 18.24 -89.69 -40.61
C ARG A 228 16.71 -89.71 -40.74
N LYS A 229 16.12 -88.89 -41.62
CA LYS A 229 14.66 -88.84 -41.84
C LYS A 229 14.29 -89.47 -43.18
N SER A 230 13.15 -90.16 -43.22
CA SER A 230 12.61 -90.64 -44.51
C SER A 230 12.06 -89.47 -45.33
N VAL A 231 11.99 -89.63 -46.66
CA VAL A 231 11.41 -88.59 -47.55
C VAL A 231 9.98 -88.21 -47.12
N GLY A 232 9.19 -89.19 -46.66
CA GLY A 232 7.82 -88.95 -46.16
C GLY A 232 7.77 -88.14 -44.86
N GLU A 233 8.73 -88.31 -43.94
CA GLU A 233 8.82 -87.47 -42.72
C GLU A 233 9.26 -86.04 -43.05
N PHE A 234 10.06 -85.84 -44.10
CA PHE A 234 10.39 -84.50 -44.59
C PHE A 234 9.19 -83.82 -45.23
N GLU A 235 8.39 -84.54 -46.02
CA GLU A 235 7.15 -84.04 -46.63
C GLU A 235 6.10 -83.68 -45.57
N GLU A 236 5.92 -84.49 -44.53
CA GLU A 236 5.01 -84.21 -43.42
C GLU A 236 5.45 -83.00 -42.58
N ASN A 237 6.74 -82.90 -42.25
CA ASN A 237 7.27 -81.71 -41.56
C ASN A 237 7.16 -80.44 -42.41
N LEU A 238 7.31 -80.56 -43.74
CA LEU A 238 7.14 -79.43 -44.66
C LEU A 238 5.68 -78.95 -44.62
N PHE A 239 4.73 -79.88 -44.71
CA PHE A 239 3.30 -79.60 -44.63
C PHE A 239 2.90 -78.94 -43.30
N ASP A 240 3.35 -79.49 -42.17
CA ASP A 240 3.10 -78.91 -40.84
C ASP A 240 3.69 -77.51 -40.67
N THR A 241 4.86 -77.26 -41.28
CA THR A 241 5.52 -75.95 -41.24
C THR A 241 4.76 -74.95 -42.11
N GLU A 242 4.24 -75.40 -43.26
CA GLU A 242 3.44 -74.59 -44.18
C GLU A 242 2.07 -74.25 -43.58
N GLU A 243 1.43 -75.18 -42.85
CA GLU A 243 0.22 -74.90 -42.09
C GLU A 243 0.45 -73.90 -40.95
N LYS A 244 1.55 -74.05 -40.18
CA LYS A 244 1.93 -73.09 -39.12
C LYS A 244 2.23 -71.72 -39.70
N LYS A 245 2.89 -71.66 -40.86
CA LYS A 245 3.14 -70.42 -41.59
C LYS A 245 1.83 -69.74 -41.97
N LEU A 246 0.87 -70.45 -42.56
CA LEU A 246 -0.45 -69.90 -42.92
C LEU A 246 -1.22 -69.39 -41.69
N ARG A 247 -1.16 -70.10 -40.55
CA ARG A 247 -1.78 -69.62 -39.29
C ARG A 247 -1.13 -68.35 -38.76
N LEU A 248 0.21 -68.27 -38.82
CA LEU A 248 0.95 -67.06 -38.42
C LEU A 248 0.66 -65.90 -39.37
N GLU A 249 0.60 -66.14 -40.67
CA GLU A 249 0.22 -65.13 -41.67
C GLU A 249 -1.19 -64.59 -41.39
N ALA A 250 -2.17 -65.46 -41.15
CA ALA A 250 -3.53 -65.03 -40.79
C ALA A 250 -3.57 -64.23 -39.48
N HIS A 251 -2.76 -64.59 -38.48
CA HIS A 251 -2.66 -63.84 -37.22
C HIS A 251 -2.02 -62.47 -37.43
N VAL A 252 -0.97 -62.38 -38.25
CA VAL A 252 -0.33 -61.11 -38.61
C VAL A 252 -1.32 -60.20 -39.33
N THR A 253 -2.06 -60.71 -40.32
CA THR A 253 -3.09 -59.91 -41.01
C THR A 253 -4.19 -59.44 -40.05
N GLY A 254 -4.62 -60.29 -39.11
CA GLY A 254 -5.58 -59.90 -38.07
C GLY A 254 -5.05 -58.76 -37.20
N MET A 255 -3.81 -58.87 -36.71
CA MET A 255 -3.16 -57.81 -35.93
C MET A 255 -2.98 -56.51 -36.71
N GLU A 256 -2.63 -56.58 -38.00
CA GLU A 256 -2.50 -55.41 -38.87
C GLU A 256 -3.85 -54.69 -39.01
N THR A 257 -4.95 -55.41 -39.22
CA THR A 257 -6.28 -54.80 -39.30
C THR A 257 -6.74 -54.18 -37.98
N GLU A 258 -6.44 -54.80 -36.85
CA GLU A 258 -6.75 -54.25 -35.52
C GLU A 258 -5.92 -52.99 -35.23
N ALA A 259 -4.65 -52.99 -35.62
CA ALA A 259 -3.78 -51.82 -35.50
C ALA A 259 -4.27 -50.63 -36.34
N GLU A 260 -4.77 -50.88 -37.56
CA GLU A 260 -5.36 -49.83 -38.41
C GLU A 260 -6.65 -49.24 -37.81
N LEU A 261 -7.53 -50.08 -37.24
CA LEU A 261 -8.74 -49.62 -36.58
C LEU A 261 -8.43 -48.77 -35.34
N LEU A 262 -7.52 -49.25 -34.49
CA LEU A 262 -7.08 -48.51 -33.30
C LEU A 262 -6.38 -47.20 -33.68
N SER A 263 -5.61 -47.17 -34.76
CA SER A 263 -5.01 -45.93 -35.29
C SER A 263 -6.09 -44.92 -35.67
N GLY A 264 -7.15 -45.36 -36.37
CA GLY A 264 -8.27 -44.50 -36.76
C GLY A 264 -9.06 -43.95 -35.56
N GLU A 265 -9.30 -44.78 -34.53
CA GLU A 265 -9.92 -44.33 -33.28
C GLU A 265 -9.05 -43.30 -32.56
N ASN A 266 -7.74 -43.52 -32.51
CA ASN A 266 -6.80 -42.61 -31.88
C ASN A 266 -6.75 -41.24 -32.60
N ASP A 267 -6.75 -41.24 -33.93
CA ASP A 267 -6.83 -40.00 -34.72
C ASP A 267 -8.14 -39.23 -34.46
N SER A 268 -9.28 -39.95 -34.31
CA SER A 268 -10.56 -39.32 -33.99
C SER A 268 -10.54 -38.70 -32.59
N LEU A 269 -10.00 -39.42 -31.60
CA LEU A 269 -9.87 -38.93 -30.23
C LEU A 269 -8.93 -37.71 -30.14
N LEU A 270 -7.84 -37.69 -30.92
CA LEU A 270 -6.94 -36.54 -31.01
C LEU A 270 -7.67 -35.31 -31.52
N LYS A 271 -8.52 -35.47 -32.54
CA LYS A 271 -9.32 -34.36 -33.09
C LYS A 271 -10.35 -33.83 -32.10
N GLU A 272 -11.02 -34.72 -31.36
CA GLU A 272 -11.94 -34.31 -30.29
C GLU A 272 -11.21 -33.59 -29.15
N ASN A 273 -10.01 -34.06 -28.78
CA ASN A 273 -9.19 -33.40 -27.76
C ASN A 273 -8.80 -31.98 -28.16
N GLU A 274 -8.42 -31.74 -29.41
CA GLU A 274 -8.12 -30.39 -29.90
C GLU A 274 -9.35 -29.48 -29.95
N ASP A 275 -10.53 -30.01 -30.28
CA ASP A 275 -11.79 -29.25 -30.21
C ASP A 275 -12.16 -28.89 -28.76
N VAL A 276 -12.03 -29.84 -27.82
CA VAL A 276 -12.25 -29.60 -26.38
C VAL A 276 -11.27 -28.56 -25.85
N LYS A 277 -10.00 -28.66 -26.21
CA LYS A 277 -8.95 -27.70 -25.82
C LYS A 277 -9.26 -26.29 -26.34
N SER A 278 -9.72 -26.18 -27.60
CA SER A 278 -10.14 -24.91 -28.19
C SER A 278 -11.34 -24.31 -27.44
N LYS A 279 -12.34 -25.12 -27.09
CA LYS A 279 -13.51 -24.69 -26.30
C LYS A 279 -13.13 -24.26 -24.88
N LEU A 280 -12.18 -24.96 -24.25
CA LEU A 280 -11.68 -24.60 -22.92
C LEU A 280 -10.98 -23.24 -22.91
N LEU A 281 -10.21 -22.91 -23.95
CA LEU A 281 -9.57 -21.59 -24.07
C LEU A 281 -10.63 -20.46 -24.09
N VAL A 282 -11.65 -20.60 -24.93
CA VAL A 282 -12.75 -19.62 -25.03
C VAL A 282 -13.53 -19.52 -23.71
N HIS A 283 -13.79 -20.66 -23.05
CA HIS A 283 -14.45 -20.65 -21.74
C HIS A 283 -13.64 -19.89 -20.68
N ASN A 284 -12.32 -20.09 -20.65
CA ASN A 284 -11.45 -19.40 -19.71
C ASN A 284 -11.40 -17.88 -19.96
N GLU A 285 -11.37 -17.45 -21.23
CA GLU A 285 -11.48 -16.03 -21.61
C GLU A 285 -12.82 -15.44 -21.13
N LEU A 286 -13.94 -16.11 -21.42
CA LEU A 286 -15.27 -15.66 -20.98
C LEU A 286 -15.41 -15.62 -19.45
N GLU A 287 -14.80 -16.57 -18.73
CA GLU A 287 -14.76 -16.49 -17.27
C GLU A 287 -13.91 -15.32 -16.77
N GLY A 288 -12.81 -15.00 -17.45
CA GLY A 288 -12.00 -13.81 -17.18
C GLY A 288 -12.84 -12.53 -17.30
N GLU A 289 -13.50 -12.36 -18.44
CA GLU A 289 -14.41 -11.22 -18.67
C GLU A 289 -15.56 -11.19 -17.64
N ARG A 290 -16.11 -12.35 -17.26
CA ARG A 290 -17.18 -12.43 -16.25
C ARG A 290 -16.71 -11.98 -14.88
N ARG A 291 -15.48 -12.32 -14.48
CA ARG A 291 -14.87 -11.84 -13.23
C ARG A 291 -14.67 -10.33 -13.29
N GLU A 292 -14.11 -9.82 -14.38
CA GLU A 292 -13.92 -8.37 -14.58
C GLU A 292 -15.24 -7.61 -14.55
N ASN A 293 -16.28 -8.11 -15.22
CA ASN A 293 -17.61 -7.50 -15.21
C ASN A 293 -18.21 -7.43 -13.79
N LYS A 294 -17.97 -8.45 -12.97
CA LYS A 294 -18.39 -8.45 -11.56
C LYS A 294 -17.66 -7.39 -10.74
N THR A 295 -16.35 -7.23 -10.97
CA THR A 295 -15.54 -6.18 -10.33
C THR A 295 -16.02 -4.79 -10.75
N LEU A 296 -16.22 -4.55 -12.04
CA LEU A 296 -16.72 -3.28 -12.58
C LEU A 296 -18.12 -2.93 -12.03
N ARG A 297 -19.02 -3.91 -11.91
CA ARG A 297 -20.33 -3.69 -11.27
C ARG A 297 -20.21 -3.25 -9.82
N THR A 298 -19.32 -3.90 -9.05
CA THR A 298 -19.08 -3.53 -7.65
C THR A 298 -18.54 -2.12 -7.53
N GLN A 299 -17.61 -1.72 -8.42
CA GLN A 299 -17.11 -0.35 -8.49
C GLN A 299 -18.21 0.65 -8.86
N MET A 300 -19.06 0.33 -9.82
CA MET A 300 -20.21 1.17 -10.21
C MET A 300 -21.20 1.36 -9.06
N ASP A 301 -21.47 0.32 -8.27
CA ASP A 301 -22.34 0.42 -7.11
C ASP A 301 -21.70 1.28 -6.00
N PHE A 302 -20.39 1.18 -5.81
CA PHE A 302 -19.65 2.07 -4.90
C PHE A 302 -19.74 3.54 -5.33
N TYR A 303 -19.48 3.85 -6.61
CA TYR A 303 -19.59 5.22 -7.12
C TYR A 303 -21.02 5.76 -7.05
N ARG A 304 -22.03 4.89 -7.25
CA ARG A 304 -23.44 5.27 -7.06
C ARG A 304 -23.72 5.66 -5.62
N ALA A 305 -23.27 4.85 -4.64
CA ALA A 305 -23.43 5.16 -3.22
C ALA A 305 -22.74 6.47 -2.83
N LEU A 306 -21.51 6.70 -3.31
CA LEU A 306 -20.77 7.93 -3.07
C LEU A 306 -21.48 9.16 -3.66
N SER A 307 -22.03 9.02 -4.88
CA SER A 307 -22.83 10.07 -5.52
C SER A 307 -24.07 10.41 -4.69
N GLU A 308 -24.80 9.40 -4.20
CA GLU A 308 -25.96 9.62 -3.33
C GLU A 308 -25.60 10.24 -1.97
N GLU A 309 -24.44 9.94 -1.41
CA GLU A 309 -23.97 10.60 -0.20
C GLU A 309 -23.68 12.08 -0.46
N LYS A 310 -23.02 12.39 -1.57
CA LYS A 310 -22.75 13.78 -1.98
C LYS A 310 -24.02 14.58 -2.25
N THR A 311 -25.06 13.96 -2.83
CA THR A 311 -26.34 14.65 -3.00
C THR A 311 -27.01 14.93 -1.65
N ARG A 312 -27.00 13.99 -0.69
CA ARG A 312 -27.52 14.22 0.67
C ARG A 312 -26.75 15.33 1.40
N GLU A 313 -25.44 15.38 1.28
CA GLU A 313 -24.62 16.47 1.82
C GLU A 313 -24.99 17.82 1.19
N SER A 314 -25.13 17.87 -0.14
CA SER A 314 -25.56 19.05 -0.88
C SER A 314 -26.93 19.55 -0.42
N ASP A 315 -27.91 18.65 -0.26
CA ASP A 315 -29.25 18.99 0.21
C ASP A 315 -29.24 19.53 1.65
N SER A 316 -28.40 18.95 2.51
CA SER A 316 -28.19 19.44 3.89
C SER A 316 -27.59 20.85 3.91
N LEU A 317 -26.60 21.12 3.04
CA LEU A 317 -26.03 22.45 2.88
C LEU A 317 -27.04 23.44 2.31
N ALA A 318 -27.84 23.04 1.33
CA ALA A 318 -28.90 23.87 0.76
C ALA A 318 -29.94 24.28 1.83
N MET A 319 -30.35 23.33 2.70
CA MET A 319 -31.23 23.64 3.84
C MET A 319 -30.60 24.64 4.83
N LYS A 320 -29.30 24.50 5.12
CA LYS A 320 -28.59 25.46 5.99
C LYS A 320 -28.51 26.85 5.38
N VAL A 321 -28.24 26.94 4.07
CA VAL A 321 -28.20 28.22 3.34
C VAL A 321 -29.58 28.89 3.40
N ALA A 322 -30.66 28.17 3.06
CA ALA A 322 -32.01 28.70 3.14
C ALA A 322 -32.37 29.20 4.55
N LYS A 323 -31.91 28.49 5.59
CA LYS A 323 -32.11 28.91 6.99
C LYS A 323 -31.35 30.20 7.30
N MET A 324 -30.08 30.30 6.89
CA MET A 324 -29.28 31.51 7.08
C MET A 324 -29.87 32.71 6.32
N GLU A 325 -30.42 32.50 5.12
CA GLU A 325 -31.10 33.55 4.35
C GLU A 325 -32.35 34.06 5.06
N GLN A 326 -33.14 33.17 5.65
CA GLN A 326 -34.30 33.54 6.47
C GLN A 326 -33.90 34.37 7.69
N ASP A 327 -32.86 33.94 8.41
CA ASP A 327 -32.37 34.63 9.60
C ASP A 327 -31.78 36.00 9.23
N LEU A 328 -31.08 36.10 8.10
CA LEU A 328 -30.59 37.36 7.54
C LEU A 328 -31.74 38.31 7.20
N SER A 329 -32.80 37.81 6.56
CA SER A 329 -34.00 38.61 6.27
C SER A 329 -34.63 39.15 7.56
N THR A 330 -34.79 38.28 8.55
CA THR A 330 -35.35 38.67 9.86
C THR A 330 -34.47 39.71 10.56
N ALA A 331 -33.14 39.57 10.48
CA ALA A 331 -32.21 40.54 11.04
C ALA A 331 -32.28 41.90 10.33
N LYS A 332 -32.44 41.91 8.99
CA LYS A 332 -32.65 43.14 8.22
C LYS A 332 -33.93 43.85 8.63
N ASP A 333 -35.03 43.14 8.81
CA ASP A 333 -36.31 43.71 9.27
C ASP A 333 -36.20 44.32 10.68
N ARG A 334 -35.45 43.66 11.57
CA ARG A 334 -35.18 44.20 12.92
C ARG A 334 -34.32 45.47 12.86
N LEU A 335 -33.34 45.51 11.95
CA LEU A 335 -32.49 46.68 11.75
C LEU A 335 -33.30 47.87 11.23
N THR A 336 -34.13 47.67 10.19
CA THR A 336 -34.97 48.74 9.63
C THR A 336 -35.97 49.27 10.67
N ALA A 337 -36.54 48.40 11.51
CA ALA A 337 -37.40 48.80 12.63
C ALA A 337 -36.63 49.63 13.69
N ALA A 338 -35.41 49.21 14.04
CA ALA A 338 -34.56 49.95 14.97
C ALA A 338 -34.17 51.33 14.42
N GLU A 339 -33.83 51.42 13.14
CA GLU A 339 -33.54 52.68 12.45
C GLU A 339 -34.75 53.62 12.43
N ALA A 340 -35.95 53.10 12.19
CA ALA A 340 -37.19 53.88 12.29
C ALA A 340 -37.40 54.43 13.71
N ARG A 341 -37.16 53.62 14.75
CA ARG A 341 -37.26 54.05 16.14
C ARG A 341 -36.25 55.13 16.49
N ILE A 342 -34.99 54.99 16.07
CA ILE A 342 -33.95 56.00 16.27
C ILE A 342 -34.36 57.32 15.60
N ARG A 343 -34.86 57.28 14.35
CA ARG A 343 -35.35 58.48 13.66
C ARG A 343 -36.47 59.18 14.44
N SER A 344 -37.41 58.42 15.00
CA SER A 344 -38.48 58.98 15.85
C SER A 344 -37.92 59.65 17.11
N LEU A 345 -37.02 58.98 17.84
CA LEU A 345 -36.41 59.52 19.06
C LEU A 345 -35.56 60.78 18.76
N VAL A 346 -34.86 60.82 17.63
CA VAL A 346 -34.12 62.01 17.21
C VAL A 346 -35.07 63.18 16.94
N LYS A 347 -36.21 62.94 16.29
CA LYS A 347 -37.23 63.97 16.05
C LYS A 347 -37.83 64.48 17.36
N GLU A 348 -38.18 63.59 18.29
CA GLU A 348 -38.67 63.94 19.63
C GLU A 348 -37.62 64.78 20.41
N ARG A 349 -36.36 64.35 20.40
CA ARG A 349 -35.26 65.10 21.03
C ARG A 349 -35.08 66.50 20.45
N LEU A 350 -35.30 66.68 19.14
CA LEU A 350 -35.24 67.99 18.50
C LEU A 350 -36.40 68.89 18.94
N LEU A 351 -37.62 68.36 19.05
CA LEU A 351 -38.77 69.10 19.55
C LEU A 351 -38.57 69.55 20.99
N LEU A 352 -38.18 68.63 21.87
CA LEU A 352 -37.88 68.95 23.27
C LEU A 352 -36.76 69.98 23.40
N ARG A 353 -35.72 69.90 22.56
CA ARG A 353 -34.65 70.91 22.55
C ARG A 353 -35.20 72.29 22.18
N ASN A 354 -36.01 72.39 21.12
CA ASN A 354 -36.59 73.66 20.70
C ASN A 354 -37.50 74.25 21.78
N GLU A 355 -38.28 73.42 22.48
CA GLU A 355 -39.10 73.83 23.63
C GLU A 355 -38.21 74.38 24.75
N THR A 356 -37.16 73.66 25.14
CA THR A 356 -36.22 74.14 26.18
C THR A 356 -35.49 75.42 25.78
N ASP A 357 -35.09 75.55 24.52
CA ASP A 357 -34.41 76.75 24.02
C ASP A 357 -35.36 77.96 24.08
N HIS A 358 -36.64 77.78 23.72
CA HIS A 358 -37.67 78.80 23.85
C HIS A 358 -37.92 79.21 25.32
N GLU A 359 -38.03 78.24 26.22
CA GLU A 359 -38.16 78.52 27.66
C GLU A 359 -36.97 79.31 28.22
N VAL A 360 -35.75 78.95 27.82
CA VAL A 360 -34.52 79.66 28.24
C VAL A 360 -34.50 81.09 27.69
N GLU A 361 -34.91 81.31 26.44
CA GLU A 361 -34.99 82.64 25.83
C GLU A 361 -36.00 83.53 26.57
N CYS A 362 -37.19 83.00 26.89
CA CYS A 362 -38.18 83.71 27.72
C CYS A 362 -37.67 84.04 29.13
N LEU A 363 -36.88 83.16 29.74
CA LEU A 363 -36.27 83.40 31.06
C LEU A 363 -35.10 84.40 30.99
N ALA A 364 -34.37 84.45 29.86
CA ALA A 364 -33.28 85.39 29.64
C ALA A 364 -33.79 86.83 29.48
N ASP A 365 -34.91 87.03 28.77
CA ASP A 365 -35.55 88.35 28.61
C ASP A 365 -36.16 88.88 29.92
N ALA A 366 -36.43 88.01 30.90
CA ALA A 366 -36.97 88.37 32.21
C ALA A 366 -35.88 88.65 33.29
N ALA A 367 -34.59 88.50 32.97
CA ALA A 367 -33.51 88.59 33.95
C ALA A 367 -32.70 89.91 33.86
N PRO A 368 -32.53 90.68 34.96
CA PRO A 368 -31.67 91.86 34.96
C PRO A 368 -30.18 91.47 34.87
N PRO A 369 -29.30 92.32 34.29
CA PRO A 369 -27.92 91.96 34.00
C PRO A 369 -27.13 91.71 35.28
N ARG A 370 -26.79 90.44 35.54
CA ARG A 370 -25.85 90.06 36.59
C ARG A 370 -24.42 90.21 36.09
N LEU A 371 -23.77 91.30 36.51
CA LEU A 371 -22.32 91.41 36.53
C LEU A 371 -21.74 90.44 37.55
N THR A 372 -21.25 89.27 37.12
CA THR A 372 -20.34 88.46 37.96
C THR A 372 -18.89 88.80 37.60
N PRO A 373 -18.02 89.16 38.57
CA PRO A 373 -16.61 89.42 38.29
C PRO A 373 -15.94 88.13 37.85
N SER A 374 -15.49 88.07 36.59
CA SER A 374 -14.74 86.94 36.07
C SER A 374 -13.45 86.76 36.86
N ARG A 375 -13.27 85.58 37.44
CA ARG A 375 -12.07 85.23 38.21
C ARG A 375 -10.92 84.99 37.25
N VAL A 376 -9.93 85.88 37.25
CA VAL A 376 -8.79 85.82 36.32
C VAL A 376 -7.46 85.67 37.09
N LEU A 377 -6.47 85.05 36.47
CA LEU A 377 -5.08 85.05 36.94
C LEU A 377 -4.38 86.36 36.54
N GLU A 378 -3.91 87.10 37.54
CA GLU A 378 -3.10 88.30 37.33
C GLU A 378 -1.61 87.98 37.31
N ARG A 379 -0.84 88.71 36.50
CA ARG A 379 0.63 88.64 36.51
C ARG A 379 1.20 89.49 37.65
N THR A 380 2.18 88.95 38.36
CA THR A 380 2.91 89.62 39.44
C THR A 380 4.38 89.81 39.09
N ALA A 381 4.98 90.90 39.54
CA ALA A 381 6.38 91.22 39.25
C ALA A 381 7.40 90.21 39.80
N LYS A 382 7.07 89.48 40.88
CA LYS A 382 7.98 88.51 41.52
C LYS A 382 7.57 87.08 41.19
N ARG A 383 8.52 86.26 40.73
CA ARG A 383 8.32 84.81 40.57
C ARG A 383 8.28 84.13 41.94
N ARG A 384 7.19 83.43 42.24
CA ARG A 384 7.00 82.64 43.46
C ARG A 384 6.63 81.19 43.09
N ARG A 385 6.84 80.24 44.00
CA ARG A 385 6.39 78.86 43.78
C ARG A 385 4.86 78.78 43.81
N CYS A 386 4.29 77.98 42.91
CA CYS A 386 2.87 77.65 42.92
C CYS A 386 2.54 76.93 44.24
N LEU A 387 1.61 77.50 45.00
CA LEU A 387 1.24 76.99 46.32
C LEU A 387 0.66 75.57 46.24
N GLU A 388 -0.11 75.29 45.18
CA GLU A 388 -0.77 74.00 45.01
C GLU A 388 0.19 72.92 44.51
N CYS A 389 1.08 73.24 43.55
CA CYS A 389 2.16 72.33 43.17
C CYS A 389 3.05 72.01 44.37
N TYR A 390 3.41 73.02 45.16
CA TYR A 390 4.22 72.83 46.36
C TYR A 390 3.53 71.93 47.38
N ARG A 391 2.26 72.18 47.71
CA ARG A 391 1.49 71.34 48.64
C ARG A 391 1.36 69.91 48.16
N ARG A 392 1.06 69.71 46.87
CA ARG A 392 0.94 68.38 46.28
C ARG A 392 2.25 67.61 46.36
N LEU A 393 3.36 68.23 45.96
CA LEU A 393 4.70 67.61 46.03
C LEU A 393 5.17 67.38 47.46
N ALA A 394 4.88 68.31 48.38
CA ALA A 394 5.27 68.18 49.78
C ALA A 394 4.44 67.11 50.54
N ARG A 395 3.26 66.75 50.04
CA ARG A 395 2.45 65.62 50.54
C ARG A 395 2.91 64.29 49.94
N ALA A 396 3.29 64.28 48.66
CA ALA A 396 3.70 63.06 47.97
C ALA A 396 5.14 62.65 48.33
N GLU A 397 6.03 63.62 48.54
CA GLU A 397 7.45 63.39 48.84
C GLU A 397 7.90 64.21 50.07
N THR A 398 9.09 64.81 50.01
CA THR A 398 9.66 65.63 51.09
C THR A 398 9.53 67.11 50.80
N ARG A 399 9.54 67.95 51.85
CA ARG A 399 9.55 69.41 51.69
C ARG A 399 10.75 69.91 50.88
N ARG A 400 11.93 69.30 51.06
CA ARG A 400 13.14 69.62 50.28
C ARG A 400 12.93 69.35 48.80
N TYR A 401 12.31 68.22 48.47
CA TYR A 401 11.97 67.88 47.09
C TYR A 401 10.97 68.89 46.50
N ALA A 402 9.91 69.24 47.24
CA ALA A 402 8.93 70.22 46.80
C ALA A 402 9.51 71.64 46.61
N ASP A 403 10.47 72.06 47.43
CA ASP A 403 11.13 73.36 47.29
C ASP A 403 11.95 73.48 45.99
N ALA A 404 12.53 72.36 45.55
CA ALA A 404 13.30 72.27 44.30
C ALA A 404 12.39 72.11 43.06
N HIS A 405 11.31 71.34 43.17
CA HIS A 405 10.53 70.90 42.00
C HIS A 405 9.16 71.59 41.81
N ALA A 406 8.67 72.38 42.76
CA ALA A 406 7.42 73.10 42.58
C ALA A 406 7.56 74.22 41.52
N SER A 407 6.59 74.29 40.61
CA SER A 407 6.57 75.25 39.50
C SER A 407 6.73 76.69 39.99
N LYS A 408 7.75 77.40 39.49
CA LYS A 408 7.92 78.84 39.73
C LYS A 408 7.08 79.61 38.72
N ILE A 409 6.17 80.43 39.21
CA ILE A 409 5.18 81.16 38.43
C ILE A 409 5.17 82.63 38.83
N ASN A 410 4.62 83.46 37.96
CA ASN A 410 4.39 84.88 38.20
C ASN A 410 2.90 85.20 38.15
N THR A 411 2.02 84.25 38.49
CA THR A 411 0.57 84.42 38.42
C THR A 411 -0.07 84.26 39.78
N ARG A 412 -1.03 85.12 40.11
CA ARG A 412 -1.87 85.00 41.31
C ARG A 412 -3.34 85.08 40.95
N CYS A 413 -4.20 84.47 41.76
CA CYS A 413 -5.64 84.67 41.61
C CYS A 413 -6.03 86.10 42.01
N SER A 414 -6.77 86.81 41.14
CA SER A 414 -7.32 88.14 41.40
C SER A 414 -8.21 88.22 42.65
N GLN A 415 -8.84 87.11 43.05
CA GLN A 415 -9.76 87.09 44.19
C GLN A 415 -9.08 86.73 45.52
N CYS A 416 -8.29 85.65 45.59
CA CYS A 416 -7.68 85.21 46.85
C CYS A 416 -6.18 85.53 46.99
N MET A 417 -5.58 86.14 45.97
CA MET A 417 -4.16 86.54 45.91
C MET A 417 -3.14 85.40 46.06
N ARG A 418 -3.58 84.13 46.03
CA ARG A 418 -2.70 82.96 46.09
C ARG A 418 -1.93 82.79 44.78
N GLN A 419 -0.64 82.46 44.90
CA GLN A 419 0.24 82.17 43.77
C GLN A 419 -0.06 80.77 43.23
N ILE A 420 -0.71 80.68 42.08
CA ILE A 420 -1.21 79.40 41.52
C ILE A 420 -0.93 79.39 40.01
N CYS A 421 -0.46 78.24 39.50
CA CYS A 421 -0.15 78.09 38.08
C CYS A 421 -1.45 77.93 37.30
N ARG A 422 -1.39 78.11 35.97
CA ARG A 422 -2.58 78.01 35.13
C ARG A 422 -3.29 76.67 35.31
N ASP A 423 -2.55 75.57 35.34
CA ASP A 423 -3.14 74.23 35.44
C ASP A 423 -3.82 74.04 36.79
N CYS A 424 -3.16 74.37 37.90
CA CYS A 424 -3.75 74.29 39.23
C CYS A 424 -4.93 75.25 39.42
N PHE A 425 -4.96 76.38 38.69
CA PHE A 425 -6.07 77.32 38.74
C PHE A 425 -7.36 76.71 38.20
N TYR A 426 -7.29 75.95 37.10
CA TYR A 426 -8.47 75.32 36.49
C TYR A 426 -8.83 73.96 37.11
N THR A 427 -7.85 73.24 37.67
CA THR A 427 -8.05 71.83 38.09
C THR A 427 -8.18 71.60 39.59
N ALA A 428 -7.69 72.53 40.42
CA ALA A 428 -7.64 72.33 41.87
C ALA A 428 -8.14 73.55 42.66
N HIS A 429 -8.07 74.74 42.07
CA HIS A 429 -8.48 75.96 42.72
C HIS A 429 -9.96 76.29 42.41
N HIS A 430 -10.90 75.40 42.75
CA HIS A 430 -12.32 75.60 42.43
C HIS A 430 -13.02 76.61 43.36
N ILE A 431 -12.55 76.76 44.60
CA ILE A 431 -13.15 77.65 45.60
C ILE A 431 -12.10 78.67 46.06
N CYS A 432 -12.44 79.95 45.89
CA CYS A 432 -11.65 81.09 46.35
C CYS A 432 -12.19 81.56 47.70
N GLU A 433 -11.62 81.09 48.80
CA GLU A 433 -11.86 81.73 50.09
C GLU A 433 -11.06 83.04 50.14
N PRO A 434 -11.70 84.21 50.30
CA PRO A 434 -10.99 85.47 50.49
C PRO A 434 -10.15 85.36 51.77
N ARG A 435 -8.91 85.86 51.72
CA ARG A 435 -8.14 86.08 52.95
C ARG A 435 -8.82 87.21 53.71
N THR A 436 -9.47 86.90 54.83
CA THR A 436 -9.74 87.87 55.89
C THR A 436 -8.43 88.42 56.45
#